data_AF-A0A967PX31-F1
#
_entry.id   AF-A0A967PX31-F1
#
_cell.length_a   1.000
_cell.length_b   1.000
_cell.length_c   1.000
_cell.angle_alpha   90.00
_cell.angle_beta   90.00
_cell.angle_gamma   90.00
#
_symmetry.space_group_name_H-M   'P 1'
#
loop_
_entity.id
_entity.type
_entity.pdbx_description
1 polymer ?
#
loop_
_entity_poly.entity_id
_entity_poly.type
_entity_poly.pdbx_seq_one_letter_code
_entity_poly.pdbx_strand_id
1 'polypeptide(L)' 'MKDLLVEGGFAEKQVNCVFRPRKKDIASEIIDLVNSDHFDTIVLNRKHARVTRFFSGSISHKVVISLKDVTVCIVS' A
#
# COMPACT_ATOMS: atom_id res chain seq x y z
N MET A 1 -10.38 9.04 -3.57
CA MET A 1 -9.05 8.93 -2.90
C MET A 1 -8.04 9.84 -3.56
N LYS A 2 -7.89 9.81 -4.89
CA LYS A 2 -7.04 10.77 -5.62
C LYS A 2 -7.40 12.22 -5.26
N ASP A 3 -8.69 12.55 -5.33
CA ASP A 3 -9.19 13.90 -5.08
C ASP A 3 -8.88 14.38 -3.65
N LEU A 4 -9.04 13.50 -2.64
CA LEU A 4 -8.69 13.82 -1.24
C LEU A 4 -7.21 14.16 -1.05
N LEU A 5 -6.31 13.49 -1.79
CA LEU A 5 -4.87 13.80 -1.72
C LEU A 5 -4.58 15.13 -2.44
N VAL A 6 -5.23 15.39 -3.57
CA VAL A 6 -5.06 16.65 -4.30
C VAL A 6 -5.60 17.83 -3.49
N GLU A 7 -6.79 17.69 -2.90
CA GLU A 7 -7.39 18.65 -1.96
C GLU A 7 -6.53 18.85 -0.72
N GLY A 8 -5.83 17.79 -0.26
CA GLY A 8 -4.87 17.85 0.83
C GLY A 8 -3.54 18.54 0.49
N GLY A 9 -3.35 19.01 -0.75
CA GLY A 9 -2.20 19.82 -1.16
C GLY A 9 -1.16 19.10 -2.04
N PHE A 10 -1.39 17.85 -2.43
CA PHE A 10 -0.52 17.17 -3.40
C PHE A 10 -0.82 17.65 -4.82
N ALA A 11 0.21 17.95 -5.61
CA ALA A 11 0.00 18.28 -7.03
C ALA A 11 -0.52 17.04 -7.78
N GLU A 12 -1.46 17.21 -8.71
CA GLU A 12 -2.07 16.06 -9.40
C GLU A 12 -1.05 15.15 -10.10
N LYS A 13 -0.01 15.73 -10.69
CA LYS A 13 1.11 15.02 -11.34
C LYS A 13 1.95 14.16 -10.37
N GLN A 14 1.82 14.38 -9.07
CA GLN A 14 2.50 13.62 -8.01
C GLN A 14 1.60 12.50 -7.45
N VAL A 15 0.33 12.42 -7.87
CA VAL A 15 -0.62 11.41 -7.39
C VAL A 15 -0.91 10.41 -8.50
N ASN A 16 -0.27 9.24 -8.40
CA ASN A 16 -0.47 8.14 -9.33
C ASN A 16 -1.40 7.08 -8.74
N CYS A 17 -2.51 6.80 -9.42
CA CYS A 17 -3.42 5.71 -9.06
C CYS A 17 -3.14 4.49 -9.93
N VAL A 18 -2.68 3.40 -9.32
CA VAL A 18 -2.31 2.17 -10.01
C VAL A 18 -3.37 1.09 -9.75
N PHE A 19 -4.03 0.62 -10.80
CA PHE A 19 -4.93 -0.53 -10.75
C PHE A 19 -4.31 -1.68 -11.53
N ARG A 20 -4.15 -2.84 -10.89
CA ARG A 20 -3.53 -4.03 -11.52
C ARG A 20 -4.36 -5.27 -11.20
N PRO A 21 -4.54 -6.19 -12.17
CA PRO A 21 -5.13 -7.49 -11.89
C PRO A 21 -4.22 -8.27 -10.95
N ARG A 22 -4.82 -8.92 -9.94
CA ARG A 22 -4.09 -9.70 -8.93
C ARG A 22 -3.52 -10.97 -9.56
N LYS A 23 -2.19 -11.15 -9.55
CA LYS A 23 -1.51 -12.35 -10.04
C LYS A 23 -1.01 -13.23 -8.88
N LYS A 24 -0.63 -12.62 -7.76
CA LYS A 24 -0.15 -13.29 -6.54
C LYS A 24 -0.97 -12.86 -5.30
N ASP A 25 -0.52 -13.21 -4.10
CA ASP A 25 -1.10 -12.63 -2.89
C ASP A 25 -0.76 -11.13 -2.77
N ILE A 26 -1.67 -10.37 -2.14
CA ILE A 26 -1.62 -8.91 -2.09
C ILE A 26 -0.30 -8.41 -1.46
N ALA A 27 0.18 -9.08 -0.41
CA ALA A 27 1.43 -8.68 0.24
C ALA A 27 2.62 -8.85 -0.70
N SER A 28 2.72 -9.97 -1.42
CA SER A 28 3.80 -10.17 -2.41
C SER A 28 3.76 -9.14 -3.53
N GLU A 29 2.58 -8.81 -4.05
CA GLU A 29 2.44 -7.78 -5.08
C GLU A 29 2.88 -6.39 -4.58
N ILE A 30 2.56 -6.04 -3.33
CA ILE A 30 3.02 -4.79 -2.70
C ILE A 30 4.54 -4.80 -2.56
N ILE A 31 5.12 -5.89 -2.04
CA ILE A 31 6.58 -6.03 -1.86
C ILE A 31 7.31 -5.91 -3.20
N ASP A 32 6.82 -6.60 -4.24
CA ASP A 32 7.40 -6.56 -5.59
C ASP A 32 7.40 -5.12 -6.14
N LEU A 33 6.29 -4.39 -5.98
CA LEU A 33 6.17 -2.99 -6.42
C LEU A 33 7.13 -2.06 -5.65
N VAL A 34 7.25 -2.26 -4.34
CA VAL A 34 8.11 -1.44 -3.49
C VAL A 34 9.58 -1.59 -3.88
N ASN A 35 9.98 -2.84 -4.13
CA ASN A 35 11.34 -3.16 -4.54
C ASN A 35 11.64 -2.71 -5.99
N SER A 36 10.64 -2.66 -6.88
CA SER A 36 10.87 -2.25 -8.28
C SER A 36 10.99 -0.74 -8.45
N ASP A 37 10.14 0.02 -7.76
CA ASP A 37 9.98 1.45 -7.98
C ASP A 37 10.65 2.29 -6.87
N HIS A 38 11.40 1.65 -5.96
CA HIS A 38 12.18 2.29 -4.88
C HIS A 38 11.38 3.29 -4.05
N PHE A 39 10.32 2.82 -3.39
CA PHE A 39 9.54 3.66 -2.48
C PHE A 39 10.18 3.73 -1.09
N ASP A 40 10.36 4.93 -0.55
CA ASP A 40 10.93 5.14 0.79
C ASP A 40 9.91 4.93 1.92
N THR A 41 8.61 5.09 1.64
CA THR A 41 7.55 5.05 2.64
C THR A 41 6.28 4.43 2.10
N ILE A 42 5.65 3.58 2.91
CA ILE A 42 4.38 2.92 2.62
C ILE A 42 3.41 3.18 3.76
N VAL A 43 2.19 3.59 3.43
CA VAL A 43 1.10 3.74 4.37
C VAL A 43 0.04 2.68 4.10
N LEU A 44 -0.24 1.83 5.10
CA LEU A 44 -1.23 0.76 5.02
C LEU A 44 -2.32 0.98 6.06
N ASN A 45 -3.58 0.78 5.68
CA ASN A 45 -4.69 0.77 6.63
C ASN A 45 -4.87 -0.62 7.24
N ARG A 46 -5.00 -0.69 8.57
CA ARG A 46 -5.25 -1.93 9.33
C ARG A 46 -6.66 -2.48 9.07
N LYS A 47 -7.66 -1.63 8.87
CA LYS A 47 -9.08 -2.04 8.70
C LYS A 47 -9.54 -1.88 7.26
N HIS A 48 -10.10 -2.96 6.71
CA HIS A 48 -10.69 -2.95 5.38
C HIS A 48 -12.20 -2.69 5.53
N ALA A 49 -12.69 -1.58 4.99
CA ALA A 49 -14.05 -1.12 5.25
C ALA A 49 -15.15 -1.96 4.58
N ARG A 50 -14.86 -2.88 3.63
CA ARG A 50 -15.93 -3.58 2.88
C ARG A 50 -15.54 -4.77 1.98
N VAL A 51 -14.50 -5.55 2.29
CA VAL A 51 -14.19 -6.77 1.50
C VAL A 51 -13.99 -7.98 2.41
N THR A 52 -14.87 -8.96 2.25
CA THR A 52 -15.17 -10.10 3.13
C THR A 52 -14.10 -11.19 3.24
N ARG A 53 -12.84 -11.02 2.78
CA ARG A 53 -11.94 -12.21 2.73
C ARG A 53 -10.43 -12.07 2.84
N PHE A 54 -9.81 -10.95 3.21
CA PHE A 54 -8.36 -10.99 3.44
C PHE A 54 -7.95 -10.38 4.77
N PHE A 55 -7.35 -11.24 5.58
CA PHE A 55 -7.04 -11.09 7.00
C PHE A 55 -6.18 -9.84 7.24
N SER A 56 -6.77 -8.88 7.97
CA SER A 56 -6.18 -7.63 8.45
C SER A 56 -4.79 -7.79 9.09
N GLY A 57 -4.49 -8.95 9.67
CA GLY A 57 -3.19 -9.25 10.26
C GLY A 57 -2.12 -9.72 9.29
N SER A 58 -2.44 -10.49 8.25
CA SER A 58 -1.41 -11.24 7.49
C SER A 58 -0.70 -10.40 6.43
N ILE A 59 -1.37 -9.42 5.81
CA ILE A 59 -0.77 -8.58 4.77
C ILE A 59 0.22 -7.61 5.40
N SER A 60 -0.22 -6.79 6.35
CA SER A 60 0.66 -5.81 7.01
C SER A 60 1.85 -6.49 7.69
N HIS A 61 1.63 -7.65 8.33
CA HIS A 61 2.70 -8.41 8.96
C HIS A 61 3.72 -8.94 7.93
N LYS A 62 3.25 -9.51 6.82
CA LYS A 62 4.15 -10.00 5.75
C LYS A 62 4.94 -8.87 5.10
N VAL A 63 4.32 -7.71 4.87
CA VAL A 63 4.99 -6.53 4.31
C VAL A 63 6.07 -6.01 5.26
N VAL A 64 5.75 -5.83 6.55
CA VAL A 64 6.71 -5.34 7.57
C VAL A 64 7.92 -6.25 7.72
N ILE A 65 7.73 -7.58 7.67
CA ILE A 65 8.85 -8.53 7.79
C ILE A 65 9.71 -8.59 6.52
N SER A 66 9.11 -8.37 5.35
CA SER A 66 9.79 -8.60 4.06
C SER A 66 10.53 -7.37 3.54
N LEU A 67 10.07 -6.17 3.89
CA LEU A 67 10.70 -4.93 3.44
C LEU A 67 11.85 -4.53 4.36
N LYS A 68 12.95 -4.10 3.76
CA LYS A 68 14.11 -3.52 4.45
C LYS A 68 14.32 -2.12 3.92
N ASP A 69 14.79 -1.22 4.78
CA ASP A 69 15.13 0.17 4.43
C ASP A 69 13.94 1.01 3.91
N VAL A 70 12.71 0.61 4.26
CA VAL A 70 11.46 1.31 3.92
C VAL A 70 10.66 1.59 5.18
N THR A 71 10.14 2.80 5.32
CA THR A 71 9.28 3.15 6.46
C THR A 71 7.86 2.63 6.22
N VAL A 72 7.36 1.76 7.12
CA VAL A 72 6.00 1.21 7.04
C VAL A 72 5.11 1.83 8.12
N CYS A 73 4.12 2.63 7.70
CA CYS A 73 3.15 3.28 8.56
C CYS A 73 1.83 2.51 8.54
N ILE A 74 1.41 1.96 9.68
CA ILE A 74 0.10 1.29 9.81
C ILE A 74 -0.87 2.22 10.52
N VAL A 75 -1.88 2.69 9.78
CA VAL A 75 -2.96 3.55 10.31
C VAL A 75 -4.22 2.73 10.59
N SER A 76 -5.02 3.09 11.60
CA SER A 76 -6.23 2.37 11.99
C SER A 76 -7.45 3.27 12.09
#